data_AF-A0A7C8MFE3-F1
#
_entry.id   AF-A0A7C8MFE3-F1
#
_cell.length_a   1.000
_cell.length_b   1.000
_cell.length_c   1.000
_cell.angle_alpha   90.00
_cell.angle_beta   90.00
_cell.angle_gamma   90.00
#
_symmetry.space_group_name_H-M   'P 1'
#
loop_
_entity.id
_entity.type
_entity.pdbx_description
1 polymer ?
#
loop_
_entity_poly.entity_id
_entity_poly.type
_entity_poly.pdbx_seq_one_letter_code
_entity_poly.pdbx_strand_id
1 'polypeptide(L)'
;MDYKNQYSPDEPLPGPDETCAKSRHLLAMDFGTGCASMLYSFQRPGETEEHTADKVWERKKIISDYPSDPFRFKSHGSTDVPTLLWYNPDSDHPEWGWPVQQRLGLQQHEIHRDSVGVLSNIKLLFDYSPFSKYHRRRLKKQISLLIQQRRIKSEQDVVVDFLVPWLKHAKTQLINDGDITDTDRPHFAVAIPTGWTLFAHHDFVDALKIAIRKAFPVFDIESSNLDDNRVKIFTVSELHAAATFQKRLSADIRASGLNGEKYIWNFLEWFAQEEDNIDDDHDKYEFSCTHVFNKDDEEWKGSETLYHAAGRRENGWTLDHEENNNCRKLGVLELDFDEFKDNEDLKDIVCIKKGRSKCWEVTVTVTAKILHRFGHAMEFYAEWSPGRTHDSQDGSASVRDPDGPTALLIGQKTLSINSHFEPC
;
A
#
# COMPACT_ATOMS: atom_id res chain seq x y z
N MET A 1 -43.26 -35.57 51.90
CA MET A 1 -42.86 -35.57 50.48
C MET A 1 -41.41 -35.15 50.44
N ASP A 2 -40.54 -36.16 50.41
CA ASP A 2 -39.09 -36.01 50.32
C ASP A 2 -38.69 -35.69 48.88
N TYR A 3 -37.88 -34.66 48.69
CA TYR A 3 -37.01 -34.54 47.52
C TYR A 3 -35.57 -34.44 48.01
N LYS A 4 -34.86 -35.58 47.93
CA LYS A 4 -33.41 -35.69 48.08
C LYS A 4 -32.75 -35.79 46.70
N ASN A 5 -31.61 -35.10 46.59
CA ASN A 5 -30.51 -35.28 45.62
C ASN A 5 -30.84 -34.91 44.16
N GLN A 6 -29.95 -34.34 43.36
CA GLN A 6 -28.53 -34.65 43.20
C GLN A 6 -27.77 -33.41 42.69
N TYR A 7 -26.73 -32.98 43.40
CA TYR A 7 -25.55 -32.39 42.77
C TYR A 7 -24.33 -32.99 43.48
N SER A 8 -23.56 -33.76 42.72
CA SER A 8 -22.31 -34.38 43.16
C SER A 8 -21.20 -33.32 43.10
N PRO A 9 -20.36 -33.12 44.13
CA PRO A 9 -19.31 -32.08 44.12
C PRO A 9 -18.03 -32.45 43.34
N ASP A 10 -17.97 -33.62 42.70
CA ASP A 10 -16.72 -34.21 42.19
C ASP A 10 -16.65 -34.35 40.66
N GLU A 11 -17.47 -33.63 39.88
CA GLU A 11 -17.20 -33.53 38.44
C GLU A 11 -16.16 -32.42 38.19
N PRO A 12 -14.96 -32.74 37.68
CA PRO A 12 -14.02 -31.71 37.26
C PRO A 12 -14.69 -30.85 36.20
N LEU A 13 -14.67 -29.53 36.41
CA LEU A 13 -15.09 -28.56 35.41
C LEU A 13 -14.43 -28.96 34.07
N PRO A 14 -15.18 -28.99 32.95
CA PRO A 14 -14.56 -29.22 31.65
C PRO A 14 -13.43 -28.19 31.52
N GLY A 15 -12.21 -28.71 31.33
CA GLY A 15 -11.04 -27.86 31.09
C GLY A 15 -11.31 -26.91 29.94
N PRO A 16 -10.57 -25.78 29.83
CA PRO A 16 -10.68 -24.90 28.68
C PRO A 16 -10.60 -25.77 27.42
N ASP A 17 -11.66 -25.69 26.63
CA ASP A 17 -11.86 -26.45 25.40
C ASP A 17 -10.54 -26.46 24.64
N GLU A 18 -9.86 -27.61 24.59
CA GLU A 18 -8.69 -27.85 23.74
C GLU A 18 -9.16 -27.88 22.29
N THR A 19 -9.80 -26.79 21.82
CA THR A 19 -10.00 -26.55 20.42
C THR A 19 -8.61 -26.46 19.82
N CYS A 20 -8.21 -27.51 19.10
CA CYS A 20 -7.02 -27.62 18.28
C CYS A 20 -6.70 -26.26 17.65
N ALA A 21 -5.80 -25.49 18.27
CA ALA A 21 -5.52 -24.13 17.87
C ALA A 21 -4.85 -24.20 16.50
N LYS A 22 -5.58 -23.97 15.40
CA LYS A 22 -5.01 -24.12 14.05
C LYS A 22 -3.82 -23.17 13.85
N SER A 23 -2.80 -23.66 13.15
CA SER A 23 -1.69 -22.83 12.68
C SER A 23 -2.23 -21.62 11.90
N ARG A 24 -1.65 -20.44 12.12
CA ARG A 24 -1.99 -19.22 11.37
C ARG A 24 -0.91 -18.95 10.35
N HIS A 25 -1.28 -18.89 9.08
CA HIS A 25 -0.37 -18.66 7.97
C HIS A 25 -0.51 -17.22 7.49
N LEU A 26 0.60 -16.56 7.20
CA LEU A 26 0.65 -15.20 6.66
C LEU A 26 1.46 -15.21 5.37
N LEU A 27 0.85 -14.78 4.26
CA LEU A 27 1.55 -14.48 3.02
C LEU A 27 1.77 -12.97 2.95
N ALA A 28 3.02 -12.53 2.87
CA ALA A 28 3.38 -11.14 2.69
C ALA A 28 3.84 -10.90 1.24
N MET A 29 3.30 -9.84 0.63
CA MET A 29 3.42 -9.56 -0.80
C MET A 29 4.01 -8.17 -1.02
N ASP A 30 4.94 -8.06 -1.96
CA ASP A 30 5.34 -6.79 -2.56
C ASP A 30 4.98 -6.85 -4.05
N PHE A 31 4.00 -6.04 -4.44
CA PHE A 31 3.56 -5.92 -5.82
C PHE A 31 4.26 -4.72 -6.46
N GLY A 32 5.51 -4.88 -6.88
CA GLY A 32 6.32 -3.82 -7.48
C GLY A 32 6.01 -3.53 -8.94
N THR A 33 6.45 -2.36 -9.42
CA THR A 33 6.20 -1.90 -10.79
C THR A 33 6.87 -2.78 -11.84
N GLY A 34 8.11 -3.20 -11.57
CA GLY A 34 8.92 -4.03 -12.48
C GLY A 34 8.90 -5.51 -12.12
N CYS A 35 8.98 -5.83 -10.82
CA CYS A 35 8.93 -7.18 -10.30
C CYS A 35 8.01 -7.23 -9.08
N ALA A 36 7.44 -8.39 -8.81
CA ALA A 36 6.69 -8.70 -7.60
C ALA A 36 7.41 -9.80 -6.80
N SER A 37 7.29 -9.79 -5.48
CA SER A 37 7.90 -10.78 -4.61
C SER A 37 6.95 -11.17 -3.48
N MET A 38 7.11 -12.39 -2.97
CA MET A 38 6.25 -12.92 -1.91
C MET A 38 7.06 -13.75 -0.95
N LEU A 39 6.74 -13.65 0.33
CA LEU A 39 7.21 -14.54 1.37
C LEU A 39 6.02 -15.02 2.18
N TYR A 40 6.21 -16.08 2.95
CA TYR A 40 5.24 -16.51 3.92
C TYR A 40 5.89 -16.91 5.23
N SER A 41 5.10 -16.88 6.29
CA SER A 41 5.46 -17.40 7.60
C SER A 41 4.23 -17.97 8.29
N PHE A 42 4.43 -18.68 9.41
CA PHE A 42 3.36 -19.29 10.17
C PHE A 42 3.62 -19.29 11.67
N GLN A 43 2.53 -19.14 12.40
CA GLN A 43 2.44 -19.28 13.84
C GLN A 43 1.87 -20.66 14.16
N ARG A 44 2.52 -21.40 15.05
CA ARG A 44 2.10 -22.74 15.45
C ARG A 44 0.94 -22.68 16.47
N PRO A 45 0.18 -23.77 16.62
CA PRO A 45 -0.79 -23.93 17.71
C PRO A 45 -0.18 -23.57 19.07
N GLY A 46 -0.86 -22.73 19.86
CA GLY A 46 -0.46 -22.40 21.23
C GLY A 46 0.66 -21.35 21.38
N GLU A 47 1.19 -20.81 20.28
CA GLU A 47 2.15 -19.71 20.33
C GLU A 47 1.45 -18.37 20.60
N THR A 48 1.89 -17.59 21.59
CA THR A 48 1.34 -16.26 21.94
C THR A 48 2.11 -15.12 21.27
N GLU A 49 1.44 -14.03 20.87
CA GLU A 49 2.05 -12.87 20.18
C GLU A 49 3.30 -12.30 20.88
N GLU A 50 3.34 -12.28 22.22
CA GLU A 50 4.45 -11.76 23.05
C GLU A 50 5.73 -12.61 23.02
N HIS A 51 5.69 -13.87 22.55
CA HIS A 51 6.85 -14.78 22.55
C HIS A 51 7.42 -15.07 21.14
N THR A 52 6.89 -14.44 20.09
CA THR A 52 6.89 -15.07 18.75
C THR A 52 7.39 -14.26 17.58
N ALA A 53 7.61 -12.94 17.68
CA ALA A 53 8.02 -12.16 16.51
C ALA A 53 9.33 -12.68 15.88
N ASP A 54 10.37 -12.92 16.70
CA ASP A 54 11.64 -13.51 16.24
C ASP A 54 11.46 -14.92 15.68
N LYS A 55 10.71 -15.79 16.37
CA LYS A 55 10.50 -17.19 15.95
C LYS A 55 9.68 -17.30 14.67
N VAL A 56 8.67 -16.45 14.48
CA VAL A 56 7.87 -16.34 13.26
C VAL A 56 8.75 -15.77 12.14
N TRP A 57 9.62 -14.80 12.43
CA TRP A 57 10.56 -14.25 11.47
C TRP A 57 11.61 -15.28 10.99
N GLU A 58 12.10 -16.14 11.88
CA GLU A 58 13.04 -17.22 11.56
C GLU A 58 12.42 -18.29 10.66
N ARG A 59 11.10 -18.45 10.70
CA ARG A 59 10.35 -19.39 9.85
C ARG A 59 9.92 -18.81 8.51
N LYS A 60 10.28 -17.56 8.22
CA LYS A 60 9.93 -16.98 6.93
C LYS A 60 10.57 -17.79 5.80
N LYS A 61 9.78 -18.05 4.77
CA LYS A 61 10.23 -18.66 3.54
C LYS A 61 9.83 -17.77 2.38
N ILE A 62 10.71 -17.65 1.40
CA ILE A 62 10.48 -16.82 0.21
C ILE A 62 9.86 -17.73 -0.86
N ILE A 63 8.84 -17.22 -1.55
CA ILE A 63 8.27 -17.90 -2.72
C ILE A 63 9.26 -17.75 -3.88
N SER A 64 9.74 -18.88 -4.40
CA SER A 64 10.76 -18.95 -5.45
C SER A 64 10.30 -19.83 -6.62
N ASP A 65 11.22 -20.36 -7.43
CA ASP A 65 10.94 -21.37 -8.45
C ASP A 65 9.80 -21.02 -9.43
N TYR A 66 9.69 -19.73 -9.78
CA TYR A 66 8.66 -19.26 -10.68
C TYR A 66 8.71 -19.99 -12.04
N PRO A 67 7.55 -20.20 -12.71
CA PRO A 67 7.52 -20.83 -14.02
C PRO A 67 8.48 -20.14 -14.98
N SER A 68 9.27 -20.91 -15.73
CA SER A 68 10.28 -20.40 -16.67
C SER A 68 11.26 -19.38 -16.06
N ASP A 69 11.54 -19.40 -14.76
CA ASP A 69 12.62 -18.60 -14.20
C ASP A 69 13.98 -19.06 -14.77
N PRO A 70 14.74 -18.19 -15.46
CA PRO A 70 16.05 -18.55 -16.02
C PRO A 70 17.10 -18.86 -14.95
N PHE A 71 16.85 -18.47 -13.69
CA PHE A 71 17.74 -18.72 -12.56
C PHE A 71 17.33 -19.90 -11.69
N ARG A 72 16.28 -20.65 -12.07
CA ARG A 72 15.73 -21.78 -11.30
C ARG A 72 16.75 -22.86 -10.92
N PHE A 73 17.79 -23.05 -11.74
CA PHE A 73 18.84 -24.05 -11.48
C PHE A 73 20.06 -23.49 -10.72
N LYS A 74 20.09 -22.18 -10.44
CA LYS A 74 21.05 -21.62 -9.49
C LYS A 74 20.55 -21.96 -8.08
N SER A 75 21.47 -22.05 -7.13
CA SER A 75 21.22 -22.53 -5.77
C SER A 75 20.02 -21.89 -5.05
N HIS A 76 19.54 -20.71 -5.48
CA HIS A 76 18.46 -19.98 -4.81
C HIS A 76 17.29 -19.53 -5.73
N GLY A 77 17.24 -19.92 -7.01
CA GLY A 77 16.22 -19.39 -7.94
C GLY A 77 16.17 -17.86 -7.99
N SER A 78 15.23 -17.28 -8.73
CA SER A 78 14.81 -15.89 -8.55
C SER A 78 13.70 -15.85 -7.50
N THR A 79 13.84 -14.94 -6.55
CA THR A 79 12.87 -14.68 -5.46
C THR A 79 11.77 -13.70 -5.88
N ASP A 80 11.90 -13.16 -7.08
CA ASP A 80 11.05 -12.16 -7.69
C ASP A 80 10.51 -12.65 -9.04
N VAL A 81 9.37 -12.11 -9.45
CA VAL A 81 8.74 -12.41 -10.73
C VAL A 81 8.46 -11.11 -11.46
N PRO A 82 8.83 -10.96 -12.75
CA PRO A 82 8.52 -9.77 -13.51
C PRO A 82 7.02 -9.46 -13.51
N THR A 83 6.64 -8.22 -13.25
CA THR A 83 5.24 -7.76 -13.27
C THR A 83 4.80 -7.52 -14.71
N LEU A 84 4.73 -8.61 -15.48
CA LEU A 84 4.45 -8.63 -16.91
C LEU A 84 3.30 -9.57 -17.24
N LEU A 85 2.49 -9.16 -18.22
CA LEU A 85 1.44 -9.97 -18.82
C LEU A 85 1.56 -9.95 -20.33
N TRP A 86 1.19 -11.06 -20.97
CA TRP A 86 0.97 -11.12 -22.40
C TRP A 86 -0.34 -11.84 -22.73
N TYR A 87 -1.29 -11.09 -23.29
CA TYR A 87 -2.51 -11.63 -23.87
C TYR A 87 -2.22 -12.15 -25.28
N ASN A 88 -1.66 -13.35 -25.35
CA ASN A 88 -1.39 -14.05 -26.61
C ASN A 88 -2.72 -14.24 -27.39
N PRO A 89 -2.82 -13.78 -28.65
CA PRO A 89 -4.01 -13.96 -29.48
C PRO A 89 -4.45 -15.42 -29.65
N ASP A 90 -3.51 -16.37 -29.56
CA ASP A 90 -3.74 -17.80 -29.79
C ASP A 90 -4.06 -18.59 -28.49
N SER A 91 -4.07 -17.92 -27.34
CA SER A 91 -4.38 -18.52 -26.03
C SER A 91 -5.63 -17.89 -25.44
N ASP A 92 -6.43 -18.63 -24.68
CA ASP A 92 -7.56 -18.07 -23.92
C ASP A 92 -7.13 -17.42 -22.59
N HIS A 93 -5.90 -17.68 -22.16
CA HIS A 93 -5.36 -17.18 -20.89
C HIS A 93 -4.08 -16.36 -21.13
N PRO A 94 -3.88 -15.26 -20.39
CA PRO A 94 -2.65 -14.50 -20.50
C PRO A 94 -1.47 -15.27 -19.93
N GLU A 95 -0.32 -15.15 -20.59
CA GLU A 95 0.98 -15.52 -20.02
C GLU A 95 1.42 -14.43 -19.02
N TRP A 96 2.19 -14.78 -18.00
CA TRP A 96 2.62 -13.86 -16.94
C TRP A 96 4.08 -14.12 -16.54
N GLY A 97 4.78 -13.11 -16.02
CA GLY A 97 6.09 -13.29 -15.40
C GLY A 97 7.25 -13.63 -16.34
N TRP A 98 8.13 -14.53 -15.89
CA TRP A 98 9.32 -14.93 -16.62
C TRP A 98 9.08 -15.48 -18.04
N PRO A 99 8.05 -16.30 -18.33
CA PRO A 99 7.71 -16.71 -19.69
C PRO A 99 7.59 -15.53 -20.65
N VAL A 100 6.92 -14.44 -20.24
CA VAL A 100 6.76 -13.23 -21.04
C VAL A 100 8.10 -12.51 -21.21
N GLN A 101 8.86 -12.36 -20.11
CA GLN A 101 10.18 -11.74 -20.13
C GLN A 101 11.16 -12.46 -21.06
N GLN A 102 11.15 -13.79 -21.07
CA GLN A 102 12.00 -14.57 -21.96
C GLN A 102 11.67 -14.33 -23.43
N ARG A 103 10.38 -14.35 -23.80
CA ARG A 103 9.94 -14.10 -25.19
C ARG A 103 10.32 -12.70 -25.68
N LEU A 104 10.26 -11.69 -24.81
CA LEU A 104 10.75 -10.34 -25.10
C LEU A 104 12.27 -10.28 -25.34
N GLY A 105 13.03 -11.21 -24.76
CA GLY A 105 14.49 -11.29 -24.88
C GLY A 105 14.99 -12.14 -26.06
N LEU A 106 14.12 -12.86 -26.77
CA LEU A 106 14.50 -13.69 -27.91
C LEU A 106 14.82 -12.82 -29.14
N GLN A 107 15.93 -13.14 -29.82
CA GLN A 107 16.49 -12.34 -30.93
C GLN A 107 15.54 -12.16 -32.13
N GLN A 108 14.47 -12.95 -32.25
CA GLN A 108 13.53 -12.92 -33.36
C GLN A 108 12.25 -12.09 -33.15
N HIS A 109 12.13 -11.31 -32.07
CA HIS A 109 10.98 -10.40 -31.88
C HIS A 109 9.62 -11.13 -31.80
N GLU A 110 9.55 -12.29 -31.10
CA GLU A 110 8.26 -13.01 -30.93
C GLU A 110 7.17 -12.08 -30.40
N ILE A 111 7.54 -11.18 -29.50
CA ILE A 111 6.72 -10.06 -29.05
C ILE A 111 7.58 -8.81 -28.80
N HIS A 112 6.99 -7.63 -28.96
CA HIS A 112 7.60 -6.35 -28.59
C HIS A 112 6.95 -5.78 -27.32
N ARG A 113 7.70 -4.98 -26.55
CA ARG A 113 7.17 -4.31 -25.35
C ARG A 113 5.98 -3.37 -25.64
N ASP A 114 5.88 -2.90 -26.88
CA ASP A 114 4.78 -2.05 -27.34
C ASP A 114 3.77 -2.82 -28.21
N SER A 115 3.94 -4.13 -28.38
CA SER A 115 2.95 -4.97 -29.03
C SER A 115 1.62 -4.92 -28.27
N VAL A 116 0.52 -4.94 -29.03
CA VAL A 116 -0.81 -5.08 -28.46
C VAL A 116 -0.87 -6.38 -27.65
N GLY A 117 -1.37 -6.29 -26.42
CA GLY A 117 -1.51 -7.42 -25.50
C GLY A 117 -0.32 -7.66 -24.58
N VAL A 118 0.85 -7.05 -24.78
CA VAL A 118 1.94 -7.06 -23.80
C VAL A 118 1.76 -5.89 -22.84
N LEU A 119 1.53 -6.19 -21.57
CA LEU A 119 1.34 -5.20 -20.52
C LEU A 119 2.49 -5.26 -19.51
N SER A 120 3.04 -4.09 -19.20
CA SER A 120 4.08 -3.89 -18.19
C SER A 120 3.76 -2.68 -17.33
N ASN A 121 4.32 -2.61 -16.12
CA ASN A 121 4.07 -1.52 -15.17
C ASN A 121 2.59 -1.41 -14.78
N ILE A 122 1.85 -2.53 -14.74
CA ILE A 122 0.40 -2.55 -14.46
C ILE A 122 0.06 -1.99 -13.07
N LYS A 123 1.02 -1.98 -12.13
CA LYS A 123 0.91 -1.27 -10.85
C LYS A 123 0.60 0.23 -11.02
N LEU A 124 1.12 0.86 -12.07
CA LEU A 124 0.92 2.28 -12.32
C LEU A 124 -0.53 2.63 -12.70
N LEU A 125 -1.42 1.65 -12.91
CA LEU A 125 -2.86 1.89 -13.00
C LEU A 125 -3.41 2.58 -11.73
N PHE A 126 -2.78 2.34 -10.59
CA PHE A 126 -3.17 2.87 -9.28
C PHE A 126 -2.40 4.14 -8.88
N ASP A 127 -1.32 4.50 -9.59
CA ASP A 127 -0.59 5.74 -9.29
C ASP A 127 -1.22 6.89 -10.08
N TYR A 128 -1.93 7.81 -9.40
CA TYR A 128 -2.58 8.94 -10.06
C TYR A 128 -1.70 10.20 -10.18
N SER A 129 -0.44 10.13 -9.76
CA SER A 129 0.48 11.27 -9.83
C SER A 129 0.68 11.76 -11.28
N PRO A 130 1.13 13.03 -11.46
CA PRO A 130 1.52 13.54 -12.76
C PRO A 130 2.62 12.72 -13.44
N PHE A 131 3.55 12.16 -12.66
CA PHE A 131 4.73 11.42 -13.14
C PHE A 131 4.37 10.16 -13.93
N SER A 132 3.36 9.41 -13.48
CA SER A 132 2.91 8.18 -14.18
C SER A 132 1.83 8.43 -15.24
N LYS A 133 1.43 9.68 -15.50
CA LYS A 133 0.37 10.03 -16.47
C LYS A 133 0.65 9.50 -17.88
N TYR A 134 1.91 9.49 -18.30
CA TYR A 134 2.30 8.91 -19.59
C TYR A 134 2.08 7.39 -19.61
N HIS A 135 2.58 6.68 -18.60
CA HIS A 135 2.44 5.23 -18.48
C HIS A 135 0.97 4.80 -18.38
N ARG A 136 0.15 5.51 -17.58
CA ARG A 136 -1.30 5.27 -17.47
C ARG A 136 -2.00 5.40 -18.81
N ARG A 137 -1.75 6.48 -19.56
CA ARG A 137 -2.35 6.67 -20.89
C ARG A 137 -1.99 5.54 -21.85
N ARG A 138 -0.73 5.10 -21.84
CA ARG A 138 -0.26 3.98 -22.67
C ARG A 138 -0.99 2.68 -22.29
N LEU A 139 -1.05 2.36 -20.99
CA LEU A 139 -1.74 1.17 -20.47
C LEU A 139 -3.23 1.19 -20.81
N LYS A 140 -3.93 2.30 -20.55
CA LYS A 140 -5.37 2.44 -20.84
C LYS A 140 -5.69 2.24 -22.31
N LYS A 141 -4.82 2.71 -23.22
CA LYS A 141 -4.97 2.45 -24.66
C LYS A 141 -4.87 0.95 -24.98
N GLN A 142 -3.90 0.25 -24.42
CA GLN A 142 -3.77 -1.21 -24.63
C GLN A 142 -4.94 -1.98 -24.00
N ILE A 143 -5.36 -1.60 -22.79
CA ILE A 143 -6.51 -2.20 -22.10
C ILE A 143 -7.80 -2.00 -22.89
N SER A 144 -8.03 -0.80 -23.45
CA SER A 144 -9.21 -0.53 -24.28
C SER A 144 -9.28 -1.47 -25.49
N LEU A 145 -8.13 -1.78 -26.11
CA LEU A 145 -8.08 -2.75 -27.21
C LEU A 145 -8.42 -4.16 -26.72
N LEU A 146 -7.92 -4.58 -25.56
CA LEU A 146 -8.24 -5.89 -24.98
C LEU A 146 -9.73 -6.01 -24.61
N ILE A 147 -10.34 -4.94 -24.10
CA ILE A 147 -11.79 -4.86 -23.84
C ILE A 147 -12.57 -4.97 -25.15
N GLN A 148 -12.16 -4.24 -26.20
CA GLN A 148 -12.79 -4.31 -27.52
C GLN A 148 -12.71 -5.73 -28.12
N GLN A 149 -11.59 -6.42 -27.90
CA GLN A 149 -11.38 -7.82 -28.29
C GLN A 149 -12.08 -8.82 -27.35
N ARG A 150 -12.80 -8.35 -26.31
CA ARG A 150 -13.49 -9.16 -25.29
C ARG A 150 -12.57 -10.13 -24.54
N ARG A 151 -11.30 -9.77 -24.41
CA ARG A 151 -10.27 -10.55 -23.70
C ARG A 151 -10.34 -10.30 -22.20
N ILE A 152 -10.74 -9.10 -21.81
CA ILE A 152 -11.01 -8.65 -20.44
C ILE A 152 -12.27 -7.79 -20.44
N LYS A 153 -12.87 -7.56 -19.27
CA LYS A 153 -14.08 -6.74 -19.12
C LYS A 153 -13.75 -5.34 -18.57
N SER A 154 -12.68 -5.22 -17.79
CA SER A 154 -12.32 -3.98 -17.08
C SER A 154 -10.80 -3.84 -16.88
N GLU A 155 -10.35 -2.65 -16.47
CA GLU A 155 -8.96 -2.42 -16.06
C GLU A 155 -8.55 -3.32 -14.89
N GLN A 156 -9.48 -3.61 -13.96
CA GLN A 156 -9.25 -4.45 -12.79
C GLN A 156 -8.89 -5.90 -13.17
N ASP A 157 -9.46 -6.42 -14.27
CA ASP A 157 -9.19 -7.78 -14.72
C ASP A 157 -7.71 -8.00 -15.04
N VAL A 158 -7.00 -6.99 -15.54
CA VAL A 158 -5.55 -7.09 -15.81
C VAL A 158 -4.77 -7.39 -14.54
N VAL A 159 -5.10 -6.70 -13.45
CA VAL A 159 -4.42 -6.88 -12.17
C VAL A 159 -4.77 -8.26 -11.59
N VAL A 160 -6.05 -8.66 -11.68
CA VAL A 160 -6.50 -9.99 -11.28
C VAL A 160 -5.82 -11.10 -12.08
N ASP A 161 -5.67 -10.93 -13.39
CA ASP A 161 -5.05 -11.90 -14.29
C ASP A 161 -3.58 -12.14 -13.98
N PHE A 162 -2.87 -11.14 -13.43
CA PHE A 162 -1.52 -11.32 -12.89
C PHE A 162 -1.53 -11.96 -11.49
N LEU A 163 -2.36 -11.44 -10.58
CA LEU A 163 -2.35 -11.86 -9.18
C LEU A 163 -2.81 -13.31 -8.99
N VAL A 164 -3.78 -13.80 -9.78
CA VAL A 164 -4.31 -15.16 -9.65
C VAL A 164 -3.25 -16.25 -9.86
N PRO A 165 -2.55 -16.31 -11.00
CA PRO A 165 -1.54 -17.35 -11.19
C PRO A 165 -0.35 -17.18 -10.25
N TRP A 166 -0.01 -15.95 -9.85
CA TRP A 166 1.02 -15.68 -8.85
C TRP A 166 0.65 -16.25 -7.46
N LEU A 167 -0.58 -16.03 -7.01
CA LEU A 167 -1.10 -16.59 -5.75
C LEU A 167 -1.27 -18.11 -5.82
N LYS A 168 -1.68 -18.66 -6.98
CA LYS A 168 -1.75 -20.11 -7.18
C LYS A 168 -0.37 -20.76 -7.07
N HIS A 169 0.67 -20.14 -7.63
CA HIS A 169 2.05 -20.60 -7.51
C HIS A 169 2.50 -20.64 -6.04
N ALA A 170 2.24 -19.55 -5.30
CA ALA A 170 2.52 -19.51 -3.87
C ALA A 170 1.76 -20.61 -3.11
N LYS A 171 0.45 -20.75 -3.34
CA LYS A 171 -0.36 -21.82 -2.74
C LYS A 171 0.23 -23.21 -3.00
N THR A 172 0.63 -23.50 -4.24
CA THR A 172 1.25 -24.79 -4.59
C THR A 172 2.55 -25.02 -3.81
N GLN A 173 3.39 -23.99 -3.63
CA GLN A 173 4.58 -24.13 -2.80
C GLN A 173 4.26 -24.39 -1.33
N LEU A 174 3.33 -23.63 -0.74
CA LEU A 174 2.96 -23.85 0.67
C LEU A 174 2.38 -25.25 0.90
N ILE A 175 1.63 -25.81 -0.08
CA ILE A 175 1.13 -27.18 -0.02
C ILE A 175 2.26 -28.20 -0.15
N ASN A 176 3.17 -28.00 -1.11
CA ASN A 176 4.31 -28.90 -1.33
C ASN A 176 5.27 -28.93 -0.14
N ASP A 177 5.42 -27.80 0.55
CA ASP A 177 6.21 -27.67 1.77
C ASP A 177 5.51 -28.31 3.00
N GLY A 178 4.24 -28.72 2.86
CA GLY A 178 3.44 -29.26 3.94
C GLY A 178 2.98 -28.22 4.96
N ASP A 179 3.12 -26.94 4.64
CA ASP A 179 2.78 -25.84 5.53
C ASP A 179 1.28 -25.52 5.51
N ILE A 180 0.59 -25.73 4.39
CA ILE A 180 -0.89 -25.60 4.32
C ILE A 180 -1.52 -26.76 3.57
N THR A 181 -2.84 -26.87 3.69
CA THR A 181 -3.72 -27.73 2.89
C THR A 181 -4.63 -26.87 2.00
N ASP A 182 -5.36 -27.51 1.09
CA ASP A 182 -6.38 -26.85 0.26
C ASP A 182 -7.54 -26.24 1.05
N THR A 183 -7.67 -26.59 2.34
CA THR A 183 -8.73 -26.12 3.23
C THR A 183 -8.29 -25.01 4.19
N ASP A 184 -7.01 -24.64 4.16
CA ASP A 184 -6.49 -23.60 5.04
C ASP A 184 -6.75 -22.21 4.46
N ARG A 185 -7.02 -21.26 5.36
CA ARG A 185 -7.36 -19.87 5.05
C ARG A 185 -6.25 -18.94 5.53
N PRO A 186 -5.18 -18.72 4.75
CA PRO A 186 -4.10 -17.84 5.15
C PRO A 186 -4.57 -16.38 5.28
N HIS A 187 -3.85 -15.61 6.10
CA HIS A 187 -3.92 -14.16 6.10
C HIS A 187 -2.94 -13.58 5.08
N PHE A 188 -3.21 -12.35 4.64
CA PHE A 188 -2.39 -11.67 3.64
C PHE A 188 -1.88 -10.35 4.21
N ALA A 189 -0.63 -10.03 3.91
CA ALA A 189 -0.04 -8.71 4.09
C ALA A 189 0.45 -8.20 2.73
N VAL A 190 0.26 -6.91 2.43
CA VAL A 190 0.75 -6.34 1.17
C VAL A 190 1.37 -4.97 1.39
N ALA A 191 2.57 -4.80 0.83
CA ALA A 191 3.27 -3.54 0.77
C ALA A 191 2.65 -2.66 -0.34
N ILE A 192 2.34 -1.41 0.00
CA ILE A 192 1.75 -0.43 -0.93
C ILE A 192 2.55 0.89 -0.91
N PRO A 193 2.60 1.65 -2.02
CA PRO A 193 3.28 2.94 -2.05
C PRO A 193 2.60 3.97 -1.13
N THR A 194 3.39 4.83 -0.48
CA THR A 194 2.89 5.95 0.33
C THR A 194 2.14 6.99 -0.50
N GLY A 195 2.55 7.19 -1.76
CA GLY A 195 1.92 8.13 -2.69
C GLY A 195 0.59 7.68 -3.31
N TRP A 196 0.08 6.50 -2.96
CA TRP A 196 -1.23 6.06 -3.45
C TRP A 196 -2.38 6.80 -2.75
N THR A 197 -3.39 7.17 -3.53
CA THR A 197 -4.63 7.69 -2.95
C THR A 197 -5.42 6.57 -2.27
N LEU A 198 -6.35 6.91 -1.39
CA LEU A 198 -7.25 5.94 -0.78
C LEU A 198 -8.05 5.11 -1.82
N PHE A 199 -8.41 5.73 -2.95
CA PHE A 199 -9.08 5.05 -4.06
C PHE A 199 -8.19 4.01 -4.73
N ALA A 200 -6.94 4.37 -5.02
CA ALA A 200 -5.94 3.46 -5.57
C ALA A 200 -5.73 2.25 -4.65
N HIS A 201 -5.65 2.51 -3.34
CA HIS A 201 -5.54 1.49 -2.31
C HIS A 201 -6.76 0.55 -2.32
N HIS A 202 -7.99 1.10 -2.35
CA HIS A 202 -9.21 0.30 -2.40
C HIS A 202 -9.31 -0.54 -3.68
N ASP A 203 -9.06 0.04 -4.85
CA ASP A 203 -9.16 -0.65 -6.13
C ASP A 203 -8.18 -1.84 -6.21
N PHE A 204 -6.96 -1.65 -5.71
CA PHE A 204 -5.95 -2.70 -5.61
C PHE A 204 -6.37 -3.80 -4.62
N VAL A 205 -6.82 -3.42 -3.42
CA VAL A 205 -7.26 -4.38 -2.40
C VAL A 205 -8.45 -5.20 -2.88
N ASP A 206 -9.37 -4.60 -3.63
CA ASP A 206 -10.51 -5.31 -4.20
C ASP A 206 -10.08 -6.26 -5.32
N ALA A 207 -9.15 -5.85 -6.20
CA ALA A 207 -8.53 -6.75 -7.16
C ALA A 207 -7.84 -7.94 -6.47
N LEU A 208 -7.11 -7.68 -5.38
CA LEU A 208 -6.42 -8.68 -4.59
C LEU A 208 -7.41 -9.66 -3.92
N LYS A 209 -8.53 -9.18 -3.35
CA LYS A 209 -9.58 -10.06 -2.80
C LYS A 209 -10.16 -10.99 -3.86
N ILE A 210 -10.42 -10.47 -5.07
CA ILE A 210 -10.91 -11.28 -6.20
C ILE A 210 -9.88 -12.36 -6.56
N ALA A 211 -8.60 -11.97 -6.64
CA ALA A 211 -7.53 -12.91 -6.98
C ALA A 211 -7.33 -13.98 -5.90
N ILE A 212 -7.40 -13.61 -4.62
CA ILE A 212 -7.31 -14.53 -3.49
C ILE A 212 -8.43 -15.56 -3.55
N ARG A 213 -9.69 -15.16 -3.76
CA ARG A 213 -10.81 -16.12 -3.87
C ARG A 213 -10.63 -17.10 -5.01
N LYS A 214 -10.16 -16.62 -6.17
CA LYS A 214 -9.86 -17.47 -7.34
C LYS A 214 -8.68 -18.43 -7.10
N ALA A 215 -7.70 -18.06 -6.28
CA ALA A 215 -6.54 -18.90 -5.95
C ALA A 215 -6.80 -19.84 -4.75
N PHE A 216 -7.62 -19.39 -3.80
CA PHE A 216 -8.00 -20.08 -2.56
C PHE A 216 -9.53 -20.20 -2.48
N PRO A 217 -10.16 -21.14 -3.22
CA PRO A 217 -11.62 -21.28 -3.28
C PRO A 217 -12.28 -21.57 -1.93
N VAL A 218 -11.51 -21.97 -0.92
CA VAL A 218 -11.99 -22.19 0.46
C VAL A 218 -12.61 -20.92 1.09
N PHE A 219 -12.27 -19.74 0.60
CA PHE A 219 -12.93 -18.48 1.02
C PHE A 219 -14.36 -18.32 0.47
N ASP A 220 -14.75 -19.11 -0.54
CA ASP A 220 -16.10 -19.09 -1.12
C ASP A 220 -17.01 -20.21 -0.57
N ILE A 221 -16.46 -21.14 0.23
CA ILE A 221 -17.24 -22.20 0.87
C ILE A 221 -17.98 -21.63 2.08
N GLU A 222 -19.31 -21.82 2.14
CA GLU A 222 -20.11 -21.40 3.29
C GLU A 222 -19.58 -22.01 4.60
N SER A 223 -19.23 -21.14 5.55
CA SER A 223 -18.89 -21.52 6.92
C SER A 223 -20.06 -21.16 7.83
N SER A 224 -20.28 -21.95 8.89
CA SER A 224 -21.23 -21.60 9.96
C SER A 224 -20.84 -20.31 10.68
N ASN A 225 -19.58 -19.88 10.57
CA ASN A 225 -19.09 -18.60 11.06
C ASN A 225 -18.75 -17.67 9.88
N LEU A 226 -19.52 -16.59 9.71
CA LEU A 226 -19.35 -15.59 8.66
C LEU A 226 -17.94 -14.97 8.63
N ASP A 227 -17.29 -14.85 9.80
CA ASP A 227 -15.94 -14.27 9.89
C ASP A 227 -14.85 -15.16 9.28
N ASP A 228 -15.10 -16.47 9.14
CA ASP A 228 -14.13 -17.40 8.53
C ASP A 228 -14.04 -17.23 7.02
N ASN A 229 -15.09 -16.72 6.37
CA ASN A 229 -15.12 -16.51 4.92
C ASN A 229 -14.49 -15.18 4.50
N ARG A 230 -14.14 -14.32 5.47
CA ARG A 230 -13.53 -13.03 5.19
C ARG A 230 -12.05 -13.19 4.85
N VAL A 231 -11.68 -12.71 3.67
CA VAL A 231 -10.27 -12.51 3.29
C VAL A 231 -9.67 -11.42 4.18
N LYS A 232 -8.67 -11.78 4.99
CA LYS A 232 -7.97 -10.86 5.89
C LYS A 232 -6.72 -10.33 5.19
N ILE A 233 -6.72 -9.05 4.86
CA ILE A 233 -5.62 -8.34 4.22
C ILE A 233 -5.16 -7.23 5.16
N PHE A 234 -3.86 -7.21 5.46
CA PHE A 234 -3.17 -6.13 6.16
C PHE A 234 -2.35 -5.36 5.13
N THR A 235 -2.47 -4.04 5.11
CA THR A 235 -1.66 -3.20 4.23
C THR A 235 -0.61 -2.44 5.04
N VAL A 236 0.53 -2.20 4.42
CA VAL A 236 1.69 -1.54 5.04
C VAL A 236 2.41 -0.73 3.97
N SER A 237 3.02 0.40 4.32
CA SER A 237 3.79 1.14 3.32
C SER A 237 5.02 0.35 2.87
N GLU A 238 5.43 0.50 1.62
CA GLU A 238 6.66 -0.12 1.08
C GLU A 238 7.90 0.26 1.88
N LEU A 239 8.01 1.54 2.25
CA LEU A 239 9.10 2.03 3.09
C LEU A 239 9.10 1.34 4.46
N HIS A 240 7.92 1.15 5.06
CA HIS A 240 7.80 0.44 6.34
C HIS A 240 8.13 -1.05 6.17
N ALA A 241 7.64 -1.70 5.11
CA ALA A 241 7.92 -3.10 4.84
C ALA A 241 9.43 -3.33 4.62
N ALA A 242 10.08 -2.45 3.84
CA ALA A 242 11.51 -2.47 3.60
C ALA A 242 12.30 -2.25 4.90
N ALA A 243 11.93 -1.23 5.70
CA ALA A 243 12.58 -0.96 6.98
C ALA A 243 12.41 -2.16 7.95
N THR A 244 11.23 -2.76 8.02
CA THR A 244 10.96 -3.95 8.85
C THR A 244 11.75 -5.17 8.36
N PHE A 245 11.95 -5.29 7.04
CA PHE A 245 12.71 -6.39 6.46
C PHE A 245 14.22 -6.24 6.68
N GLN A 246 14.74 -5.02 6.53
CA GLN A 246 16.15 -4.70 6.73
C GLN A 246 16.54 -4.65 8.21
N LYS A 247 15.64 -4.17 9.07
CA LYS A 247 15.86 -3.98 10.49
C LYS A 247 14.85 -4.78 11.31
N ARG A 248 15.39 -5.61 12.20
CA ARG A 248 14.97 -5.58 13.60
C ARG A 248 14.93 -4.11 14.07
N LEU A 249 13.84 -3.40 13.78
CA LEU A 249 13.52 -2.17 14.49
C LEU A 249 13.31 -2.62 15.94
N SER A 250 14.18 -2.08 16.80
CA SER A 250 14.02 -2.09 18.25
C SER A 250 12.54 -2.11 18.60
N ALA A 251 12.15 -3.16 19.32
CA ALA A 251 10.82 -3.26 19.89
C ALA A 251 10.51 -1.96 20.62
N ASP A 252 9.56 -1.16 20.08
CA ASP A 252 8.69 -0.20 20.80
C ASP A 252 8.04 0.91 19.94
N ILE A 253 8.00 0.82 18.60
CA ILE A 253 7.38 1.89 17.79
C ILE A 253 6.17 1.39 17.00
N ARG A 254 5.09 1.04 17.72
CA ARG A 254 3.77 0.83 17.11
C ARG A 254 2.73 1.59 17.90
N ALA A 255 2.35 2.77 17.41
CA ALA A 255 1.14 3.43 17.87
C ALA A 255 -0.02 2.99 16.98
N SER A 256 -1.08 2.44 17.59
CA SER A 256 -2.34 2.30 16.87
C SER A 256 -2.93 3.71 16.65
N GLY A 257 -3.14 4.10 15.41
CA GLY A 257 -3.78 5.36 15.09
C GLY A 257 -5.27 5.34 15.40
N LEU A 258 -5.93 6.48 15.24
CA LEU A 258 -7.35 6.63 15.54
C LEU A 258 -8.23 5.74 14.63
N ASN A 259 -7.81 5.55 13.39
CA ASN A 259 -8.46 4.64 12.42
C ASN A 259 -8.27 3.14 12.73
N GLY A 260 -7.51 2.79 13.78
CA GLY A 260 -7.23 1.40 14.15
C GLY A 260 -6.07 0.74 13.39
N GLU A 261 -5.48 1.43 12.42
CA GLU A 261 -4.26 0.98 11.75
C GLU A 261 -3.04 1.17 12.65
N LYS A 262 -1.96 0.44 12.35
CA LYS A 262 -0.69 0.52 13.09
C LYS A 262 0.29 1.38 12.29
N TYR A 263 0.77 2.45 12.91
CA TYR A 263 1.72 3.37 12.31
C TYR A 263 3.11 3.20 12.93
N ILE A 264 4.16 3.40 12.14
CA ILE A 264 5.49 3.71 12.67
C ILE A 264 5.51 5.20 12.97
N TRP A 265 5.94 5.53 14.17
CA TRP A 265 6.16 6.89 14.63
C TRP A 265 7.62 7.31 14.39
N ASN A 266 7.84 8.62 14.35
CA ASN A 266 9.17 9.24 14.30
C ASN A 266 10.03 8.81 13.10
N PHE A 267 9.44 8.58 11.94
CA PHE A 267 10.18 8.26 10.72
C PHE A 267 10.46 9.52 9.91
N LEU A 268 11.64 9.61 9.28
CA LEU A 268 12.01 10.71 8.39
C LEU A 268 11.84 10.32 6.92
N GLU A 269 11.12 11.17 6.18
CA GLU A 269 11.03 11.14 4.72
C GLU A 269 11.66 12.42 4.17
N TRP A 270 12.76 12.27 3.43
CA TRP A 270 13.51 13.35 2.81
C TRP A 270 12.87 13.72 1.47
N PHE A 271 12.23 14.90 1.42
CA PHE A 271 11.61 15.42 0.20
C PHE A 271 12.56 16.24 -0.68
N ALA A 272 13.73 16.63 -0.14
CA ALA A 272 14.80 17.31 -0.87
C ALA A 272 16.15 16.77 -0.39
N GLN A 273 17.07 16.47 -1.31
CA GLN A 273 18.36 15.87 -1.02
C GLN A 273 19.52 16.61 -1.70
N GLU A 274 20.72 16.41 -1.17
CA GLU A 274 21.96 16.86 -1.81
C GLU A 274 22.09 16.23 -3.21
N GLU A 275 22.45 17.03 -4.20
CA GLU A 275 22.50 16.70 -5.64
C GLU A 275 21.15 16.64 -6.37
N ASP A 276 20.02 16.89 -5.71
CA ASP A 276 18.78 17.16 -6.44
C ASP A 276 19.01 18.42 -7.30
N ASN A 277 18.80 18.29 -8.62
CA ASN A 277 19.09 19.36 -9.55
C ASN A 277 18.04 20.46 -9.39
N ILE A 278 18.37 21.50 -8.61
CA ILE A 278 17.55 22.71 -8.44
C ILE A 278 17.77 23.60 -9.67
N ASP A 279 17.33 23.14 -10.84
CA ASP A 279 17.27 23.99 -12.02
C ASP A 279 16.11 25.00 -11.87
N ASP A 280 16.17 26.14 -12.58
CA ASP A 280 15.19 27.25 -12.49
C ASP A 280 13.71 26.84 -12.73
N ASP A 281 13.46 25.64 -13.27
CA ASP A 281 12.12 25.07 -13.49
C ASP A 281 11.68 24.06 -12.40
N HIS A 282 12.54 23.72 -11.44
CA HIS A 282 12.36 22.68 -10.41
C HIS A 282 12.50 23.20 -8.96
N ASP A 283 12.02 24.41 -8.70
CA ASP A 283 12.04 25.02 -7.35
C ASP A 283 11.04 24.41 -6.36
N LYS A 284 10.36 23.32 -6.71
CA LYS A 284 9.23 22.78 -5.96
C LYS A 284 9.43 21.32 -5.61
N TYR A 285 9.25 21.03 -4.33
CA TYR A 285 9.17 19.68 -3.79
C TYR A 285 7.77 19.45 -3.25
N GLU A 286 7.25 18.24 -3.45
CA GLU A 286 5.92 17.88 -3.00
C GLU A 286 6.01 16.62 -2.14
N PHE A 287 5.32 16.64 -1.00
CA PHE A 287 5.10 15.47 -0.17
C PHE A 287 3.66 15.45 0.34
N SER A 288 3.14 14.27 0.64
CA SER A 288 1.78 14.11 1.14
C SER A 288 1.81 13.78 2.63
N CYS A 289 0.97 14.46 3.41
CA CYS A 289 0.72 14.12 4.81
C CYS A 289 -0.76 13.79 5.00
N THR A 290 -1.04 12.88 5.93
CA THR A 290 -2.40 12.41 6.26
C THR A 290 -2.63 12.58 7.75
N HIS A 291 -3.68 13.32 8.09
CA HIS A 291 -4.10 13.54 9.48
C HIS A 291 -5.47 12.94 9.72
N VAL A 292 -5.68 12.39 10.92
CA VAL A 292 -6.95 11.82 11.35
C VAL A 292 -7.49 12.64 12.52
N PHE A 293 -8.70 13.14 12.38
CA PHE A 293 -9.38 13.96 13.37
C PHE A 293 -10.65 13.30 13.89
N ASN A 294 -10.99 13.54 15.15
CA ASN A 294 -12.32 13.22 15.67
C ASN A 294 -13.27 14.39 15.42
N LYS A 295 -14.57 14.12 15.21
CA LYS A 295 -15.57 15.18 14.96
C LYS A 295 -15.60 16.18 16.10
N ASP A 296 -15.50 15.60 17.29
CA ASP A 296 -15.72 16.30 18.54
C ASP A 296 -14.46 17.05 19.00
N ASP A 297 -13.37 17.00 18.23
CA ASP A 297 -12.16 17.77 18.52
C ASP A 297 -12.43 19.26 18.28
N GLU A 298 -12.15 20.08 19.31
CA GLU A 298 -12.40 21.53 19.29
C GLU A 298 -11.67 22.23 18.14
N GLU A 299 -10.51 21.73 17.73
CA GLU A 299 -9.67 22.24 16.64
C GLU A 299 -9.15 21.07 15.81
N TRP A 300 -9.18 21.18 14.48
CA TRP A 300 -8.52 20.24 13.56
C TRP A 300 -7.21 20.86 13.11
N LYS A 301 -6.14 20.60 13.86
CA LYS A 301 -4.79 21.08 13.54
C LYS A 301 -3.84 19.89 13.37
N GLY A 302 -3.12 19.88 12.25
CA GLY A 302 -2.04 18.93 12.00
C GLY A 302 -0.69 19.62 12.09
N SER A 303 0.37 18.86 12.37
CA SER A 303 1.72 19.42 12.38
C SER A 303 2.73 18.45 11.78
N GLU A 304 3.62 18.98 10.95
CA GLU A 304 4.75 18.25 10.38
C GLU A 304 6.06 18.86 10.86
N THR A 305 6.98 18.04 11.36
CA THR A 305 8.28 18.53 11.82
C THR A 305 9.32 18.40 10.72
N LEU A 306 9.90 19.53 10.34
CA LEU A 306 10.95 19.58 9.33
C LEU A 306 12.31 19.33 9.98
N TYR A 307 13.10 18.46 9.35
CA TYR A 307 14.47 18.17 9.73
C TYR A 307 15.41 18.48 8.57
N HIS A 308 16.65 18.82 8.91
CA HIS A 308 17.73 18.94 7.95
C HIS A 308 18.92 18.10 8.42
N ALA A 309 19.67 17.54 7.46
CA ALA A 309 20.90 16.83 7.71
C ALA A 309 21.94 17.18 6.65
N ALA A 310 23.22 17.04 6.99
CA ALA A 310 24.29 17.07 6.01
C ALA A 310 24.42 15.70 5.33
N GLY A 311 24.66 15.71 4.02
CA GLY A 311 24.76 14.49 3.23
C GLY A 311 23.43 14.00 2.67
N ARG A 312 23.51 13.21 1.60
CA ARG A 312 22.39 12.38 1.13
C ARG A 312 22.00 11.34 2.18
N ARG A 313 20.69 11.10 2.33
CA ARG A 313 20.12 10.13 3.29
C ARG A 313 19.05 9.26 2.63
N GLU A 314 18.97 8.02 3.07
CA GLU A 314 17.88 7.14 2.68
C GLU A 314 16.61 7.47 3.48
N ASN A 315 15.47 7.48 2.80
CA ASN A 315 14.16 7.42 3.45
C ASN A 315 14.02 6.03 4.07
N GLY A 316 13.46 5.89 5.26
CA GLY A 316 13.52 4.55 5.90
C GLY A 316 13.68 4.59 7.40
N TRP A 317 14.24 5.68 7.89
CA TRP A 317 14.91 5.66 9.18
C TRP A 317 14.15 6.48 10.20
N THR A 318 14.04 5.91 11.40
CA THR A 318 13.51 6.63 12.55
C THR A 318 14.47 7.75 12.95
N LEU A 319 13.95 8.80 13.58
CA LEU A 319 14.71 9.98 13.98
C LEU A 319 15.90 9.63 14.90
N ASP A 320 15.73 8.60 15.73
CA ASP A 320 16.73 8.07 16.66
C ASP A 320 17.71 7.07 16.02
N HIS A 321 17.57 6.79 14.72
CA HIS A 321 18.46 5.87 14.02
C HIS A 321 19.85 6.47 13.77
N GLU A 322 20.90 5.63 13.72
CA GLU A 322 22.27 6.10 13.51
C GLU A 322 22.48 6.85 12.17
N GLU A 323 21.78 6.42 11.13
CA GLU A 323 21.72 7.11 9.83
C GLU A 323 21.14 8.53 9.94
N ASN A 324 20.44 8.84 11.02
CA ASN A 324 19.83 10.14 11.30
C ASN A 324 20.49 10.86 12.50
N ASN A 325 21.59 10.35 13.07
CA ASN A 325 22.24 10.91 14.28
C ASN A 325 22.72 12.37 14.17
N ASN A 326 22.74 12.94 12.96
CA ASN A 326 23.11 14.33 12.70
C ASN A 326 21.96 15.18 12.17
N CYS A 327 20.72 14.67 12.23
CA CYS A 327 19.55 15.44 11.86
C CYS A 327 19.31 16.52 12.92
N ARG A 328 19.03 17.72 12.45
CA ARG A 328 18.61 18.84 13.29
C ARG A 328 17.22 19.26 12.91
N LYS A 329 16.41 19.56 13.91
CA LYS A 329 15.08 20.11 13.69
C LYS A 329 15.24 21.49 13.05
N LEU A 330 14.63 21.68 11.89
CA LEU A 330 14.61 22.95 11.18
C LEU A 330 13.41 23.79 11.66
N GLY A 331 12.26 23.16 11.82
CA GLY A 331 11.04 23.84 12.21
C GLY A 331 9.82 22.93 12.27
N VAL A 332 8.66 23.54 12.46
CA VAL A 332 7.35 22.87 12.43
C VAL A 332 6.45 23.60 11.44
N LEU A 333 5.80 22.83 10.57
CA LEU A 333 4.68 23.27 9.75
C LEU A 333 3.39 22.93 10.49
N GLU A 334 2.61 23.92 10.86
CA GLU A 334 1.28 23.74 11.41
C GLU A 334 0.26 23.97 10.31
N LEU A 335 -0.62 22.99 10.11
CA LEU A 335 -1.66 22.99 9.11
C LEU A 335 -3.03 23.11 9.81
N ASP A 336 -3.81 24.11 9.40
CA ASP A 336 -5.15 24.34 9.93
C ASP A 336 -6.20 23.67 9.02
N PHE A 337 -6.94 22.73 9.59
CA PHE A 337 -7.99 21.97 8.93
C PHE A 337 -9.40 22.30 9.44
N ASP A 338 -9.59 23.36 10.24
CA ASP A 338 -10.91 23.67 10.80
C ASP A 338 -11.97 23.93 9.71
N GLU A 339 -11.56 24.46 8.56
CA GLU A 339 -12.44 24.66 7.39
C GLU A 339 -13.00 23.37 6.79
N PHE A 340 -12.47 22.21 7.18
CA PHE A 340 -12.89 20.89 6.72
C PHE A 340 -13.97 20.25 7.61
N LYS A 341 -14.21 20.74 8.83
CA LYS A 341 -15.16 20.14 9.78
C LYS A 341 -16.58 19.99 9.24
N ASP A 342 -17.01 20.95 8.44
CA ASP A 342 -18.35 20.99 7.84
C ASP A 342 -18.35 20.55 6.37
N ASN A 343 -17.24 19.99 5.88
CA ASN A 343 -17.13 19.59 4.47
C ASN A 343 -17.82 18.24 4.21
N GLU A 344 -18.92 18.26 3.48
CA GLU A 344 -19.69 17.06 3.11
C GLU A 344 -18.93 16.09 2.19
N ASP A 345 -17.90 16.55 1.48
CA ASP A 345 -17.08 15.71 0.59
C ASP A 345 -16.12 14.79 1.36
N LEU A 346 -15.92 15.02 2.66
CA LEU A 346 -15.06 14.17 3.47
C LEU A 346 -15.83 12.93 3.92
N LYS A 347 -15.26 11.78 3.61
CA LYS A 347 -15.79 10.49 4.04
C LYS A 347 -15.42 10.22 5.49
N ASP A 348 -16.41 9.84 6.29
CA ASP A 348 -16.17 9.36 7.64
C ASP A 348 -15.53 7.96 7.61
N ILE A 349 -14.55 7.77 8.50
CA ILE A 349 -13.95 6.49 8.80
C ILE A 349 -14.32 6.05 10.21
N VAL A 350 -14.37 4.74 10.45
CA VAL A 350 -14.78 4.19 11.74
C VAL A 350 -13.58 4.17 12.70
N CYS A 351 -13.66 4.92 13.80
CA CYS A 351 -12.64 4.88 14.85
C CYS A 351 -12.84 3.66 15.78
N ILE A 352 -11.79 2.87 15.96
CA ILE A 352 -11.84 1.63 16.75
C ILE A 352 -11.55 1.87 18.24
N LYS A 353 -10.80 2.93 18.58
CA LYS A 353 -10.21 3.10 19.92
C LYS A 353 -11.13 3.67 21.03
N LYS A 354 -12.27 4.27 20.71
CA LYS A 354 -13.16 4.91 21.71
C LYS A 354 -14.66 4.67 21.46
N GLY A 355 -15.01 3.45 21.04
CA GLY A 355 -16.40 3.08 20.82
C GLY A 355 -17.02 3.77 19.60
N ARG A 356 -16.75 3.26 18.40
CA ARG A 356 -17.42 3.63 17.13
C ARG A 356 -17.70 5.14 16.96
N SER A 357 -16.79 6.01 17.39
CA SER A 357 -16.88 7.42 17.02
C SER A 357 -16.55 7.56 15.53
N LYS A 358 -17.16 8.55 14.87
CA LYS A 358 -16.78 8.90 13.51
C LYS A 358 -15.46 9.67 13.58
N CYS A 359 -14.57 9.39 12.65
CA CYS A 359 -13.33 10.13 12.46
C CYS A 359 -13.20 10.53 10.99
N TRP A 360 -12.40 11.54 10.72
CA TRP A 360 -12.15 12.04 9.36
C TRP A 360 -10.68 11.93 9.08
N GLU A 361 -10.36 11.42 7.90
CA GLU A 361 -9.01 11.38 7.38
C GLU A 361 -8.87 12.45 6.31
N VAL A 362 -7.88 13.31 6.45
CA VAL A 362 -7.58 14.38 5.50
C VAL A 362 -6.15 14.22 5.03
N THR A 363 -5.99 13.97 3.73
CA THR A 363 -4.68 13.93 3.07
C THR A 363 -4.47 15.21 2.29
N VAL A 364 -3.33 15.86 2.48
CA VAL A 364 -2.94 17.08 1.76
C VAL A 364 -1.58 16.90 1.12
N THR A 365 -1.41 17.54 -0.02
CA THR A 365 -0.09 17.67 -0.65
C THR A 365 0.51 18.99 -0.22
N VAL A 366 1.67 18.92 0.44
CA VAL A 366 2.46 20.06 0.83
C VAL A 366 3.51 20.30 -0.24
N THR A 367 3.49 21.49 -0.83
CA THR A 367 4.49 21.98 -1.77
C THR A 367 5.45 22.90 -1.05
N ALA A 368 6.72 22.50 -0.95
CA ALA A 368 7.83 23.33 -0.51
C ALA A 368 8.50 23.99 -1.73
N LYS A 369 8.54 25.31 -1.76
CA LYS A 369 9.13 26.11 -2.84
C LYS A 369 10.39 26.83 -2.36
N ILE A 370 11.50 26.67 -3.05
CA ILE A 370 12.74 27.40 -2.76
C ILE A 370 12.66 28.82 -3.34
N LEU A 371 13.02 29.82 -2.55
CA LEU A 371 13.06 31.23 -2.92
C LEU A 371 14.52 31.66 -3.15
N HIS A 372 14.99 31.53 -4.40
CA HIS A 372 16.38 31.87 -4.79
C HIS A 372 16.82 33.30 -4.44
N ARG A 373 15.89 34.26 -4.44
CA ARG A 373 16.20 35.67 -4.17
C ARG A 373 16.42 36.01 -2.69
N PHE A 374 16.13 35.08 -1.79
CA PHE A 374 16.15 35.30 -0.34
C PHE A 374 17.05 34.31 0.39
N GLY A 375 18.21 33.98 -0.19
CA GLY A 375 19.22 33.16 0.48
C GLY A 375 18.77 31.73 0.78
N HIS A 376 18.04 31.11 -0.15
CA HIS A 376 17.46 29.77 -0.01
C HIS A 376 16.37 29.67 1.07
N ALA A 377 15.61 30.75 1.30
CA ALA A 377 14.37 30.66 2.06
C ALA A 377 13.39 29.68 1.39
N MET A 378 12.57 29.00 2.18
CA MET A 378 11.52 28.12 1.68
C MET A 378 10.14 28.71 1.96
N GLU A 379 9.24 28.56 1.01
CA GLU A 379 7.82 28.89 1.12
C GLU A 379 7.02 27.60 1.03
N PHE A 380 6.02 27.44 1.89
CA PHE A 380 5.22 26.22 1.95
C PHE A 380 3.76 26.53 1.61
N TYR A 381 3.16 25.66 0.81
CA TYR A 381 1.74 25.67 0.51
C TYR A 381 1.18 24.27 0.74
N ALA A 382 -0.06 24.16 1.19
CA ALA A 382 -0.74 22.88 1.25
C ALA A 382 -2.01 22.96 0.44
N GLU A 383 -2.23 21.94 -0.38
CA GLU A 383 -3.43 21.77 -1.17
C GLU A 383 -4.13 20.49 -0.77
N TRP A 384 -5.40 20.63 -0.40
CA TRP A 384 -6.31 19.51 -0.33
C TRP A 384 -7.00 19.34 -1.67
N SER A 385 -6.95 18.11 -2.19
CA SER A 385 -7.72 17.72 -3.37
C SER A 385 -8.73 16.64 -2.96
N PRO A 386 -10.04 16.92 -2.94
CA PRO A 386 -11.05 15.87 -2.82
C PRO A 386 -10.83 14.94 -4.01
N GLY A 387 -10.66 13.64 -3.75
CA GLY A 387 -10.34 12.69 -4.81
C GLY A 387 -11.32 12.87 -5.98
N ARG A 388 -10.80 13.19 -7.17
CA ARG A 388 -11.61 13.48 -8.36
C ARG A 388 -12.64 12.38 -8.56
N THR A 389 -13.92 12.68 -8.29
CA THR A 389 -15.03 11.83 -8.66
C THR A 389 -15.05 11.69 -10.18
N HIS A 390 -15.21 10.47 -10.67
CA HIS A 390 -14.90 10.05 -12.03
C HIS A 390 -15.86 10.59 -13.13
N ASP A 391 -16.72 11.59 -12.85
CA ASP A 391 -17.93 11.85 -13.64
C ASP A 391 -18.17 13.28 -14.18
N SER A 392 -17.22 14.22 -14.14
CA SER A 392 -17.41 15.51 -14.83
C SER A 392 -16.59 15.58 -16.13
N GLN A 393 -17.29 15.36 -17.26
CA GLN A 393 -16.82 15.65 -18.61
C GLN A 393 -16.46 17.13 -18.80
N ASP A 394 -15.50 17.34 -19.70
CA ASP A 394 -14.97 18.62 -20.16
C ASP A 394 -16.02 19.72 -20.42
N GLY A 395 -15.74 20.90 -19.87
CA GLY A 395 -16.42 22.15 -20.19
C GLY A 395 -15.53 23.35 -19.87
N SER A 396 -14.46 23.55 -20.65
CA SER A 396 -13.67 24.78 -20.56
C SER A 396 -14.35 25.90 -21.35
N ALA A 397 -14.87 26.91 -20.66
CA ALA A 397 -15.24 28.19 -21.24
C ALA A 397 -14.19 29.22 -20.81
N SER A 398 -13.56 29.88 -21.78
CA SER A 398 -12.60 30.95 -21.52
C SER A 398 -13.31 32.31 -21.48
N VAL A 399 -13.07 33.08 -20.42
CA VAL A 399 -13.34 34.52 -20.37
C VAL A 399 -12.00 35.20 -20.13
N ARG A 400 -11.66 36.17 -20.98
CA ARG A 400 -10.48 37.03 -20.85
C ARG A 400 -10.82 38.21 -19.95
N ASP A 401 -9.95 38.49 -18.97
CA ASP A 401 -9.82 39.79 -18.33
C ASP A 401 -8.33 40.22 -18.41
N PRO A 402 -7.98 41.47 -18.77
CA PRO A 402 -6.60 41.81 -19.12
C PRO A 402 -5.60 42.04 -17.97
N ASP A 403 -6.00 42.15 -16.70
CA ASP A 403 -5.09 42.68 -15.64
C ASP A 403 -5.08 41.91 -14.29
N GLY A 404 -4.86 40.59 -14.31
CA GLY A 404 -4.57 39.82 -13.07
C GLY A 404 -4.08 38.38 -13.32
N PRO A 405 -3.32 37.76 -12.40
CA PRO A 405 -2.84 36.39 -12.57
C PRO A 405 -4.00 35.40 -12.54
N THR A 406 -4.22 34.74 -13.67
CA THR A 406 -5.26 33.75 -13.94
C THR A 406 -5.04 32.48 -13.11
N ALA A 407 -5.97 32.13 -12.22
CA ALA A 407 -6.06 30.80 -11.61
C ALA A 407 -7.30 30.07 -12.12
N LEU A 408 -7.07 28.94 -12.78
CA LEU A 408 -8.09 28.00 -13.22
C LEU A 408 -8.50 27.14 -12.00
N LEU A 409 -9.61 27.48 -11.34
CA LEU A 409 -10.08 26.74 -10.16
C LEU A 409 -11.17 25.72 -10.51
N ILE A 410 -10.86 24.44 -10.34
CA ILE A 410 -11.86 23.38 -10.15
C ILE A 410 -11.45 22.55 -8.92
N GLY A 411 -12.09 22.80 -7.78
CA GLY A 411 -12.17 21.89 -6.63
C GLY A 411 -11.02 21.82 -5.62
N GLN A 412 -9.94 22.60 -5.76
CA GLN A 412 -8.82 22.60 -4.79
C GLN A 412 -9.04 23.64 -3.68
N LYS A 413 -8.76 23.28 -2.42
CA LYS A 413 -8.68 24.23 -1.29
C LYS A 413 -7.24 24.37 -0.82
N THR A 414 -6.77 25.60 -0.69
CA THR A 414 -5.48 25.92 -0.09
C THR A 414 -5.64 25.98 1.43
N LEU A 415 -4.75 25.34 2.18
CA LEU A 415 -4.73 25.42 3.63
C LEU A 415 -3.77 26.51 4.09
N SER A 416 -4.09 27.12 5.24
CA SER A 416 -3.16 28.00 5.94
C SER A 416 -2.05 27.16 6.56
N ILE A 417 -0.79 27.53 6.26
CA ILE A 417 0.39 26.96 6.90
C ILE A 417 1.03 28.04 7.75
N ASN A 418 1.17 27.77 9.04
CA ASN A 418 2.08 28.53 9.90
C ASN A 418 3.40 27.77 9.99
N SER A 419 4.52 28.46 9.74
CA SER A 419 5.84 27.85 9.85
C SER A 419 6.64 28.53 10.95
N HIS A 420 7.22 27.70 11.82
CA HIS A 420 8.05 28.13 12.94
C HIS A 420 9.42 27.49 12.79
N PHE A 421 10.42 28.30 12.42
CA PHE A 421 11.80 27.85 12.25
C PHE A 421 12.66 28.21 13.45
N GLU A 422 13.54 27.29 13.85
CA GLU A 422 14.55 27.58 14.86
C GLU A 422 15.58 28.55 14.26
N PRO A 423 16.04 29.57 15.02
CA PRO A 423 17.10 30.45 14.54
C PRO A 423 18.38 29.65 14.34
N CYS A 424 18.90 29.65 13.11
CA CYS A 424 20.14 28.99 12.73
C CYS A 424 21.38 29.61 13.39
#